data_AF-A0A661J9J7-F1
#
_entry.id   AF-A0A661J9J7-F1
#
_cell.length_a   1.000
_cell.length_b   1.000
_cell.length_c   1.000
_cell.angle_alpha   90.00
_cell.angle_beta   90.00
_cell.angle_gamma   90.00
#
_symmetry.space_group_name_H-M   'P 1'
#
loop_
_entity.id
_entity.type
_entity.pdbx_description
1 polymer ?
#
loop_
_entity_poly.entity_id
_entity_poly.type
_entity_poly.pdbx_seq_one_letter_code
_entity_poly.pdbx_strand_id
1 'polypeptide(L)'
;MIELRERKRIKRGLVPLIIQSHIIPHFYAFEILMAPYIIGHLRMAMRLEELGYELKEGERIRFYLTNTLEMKKPKEALFLPELSEEGKKAMEIKEKASILVVMGNPPYSVSSENKSEFIEKLMGDYKKEVKGERNIQPLSDDYIKFIKVWAVEVRENRERYPRFHNKQLLPLRHHTSRDEKEAFGNF
;
A
#
# COMPACT_ATOMS: atom_id res chain seq x y z
N MET A 1 -0.42 -18.49 38.05
CA MET A 1 0.96 -18.43 37.48
C MET A 1 1.21 -19.45 36.36
N ILE A 2 0.72 -20.69 36.45
CA ILE A 2 0.88 -21.73 35.41
C ILE A 2 0.13 -21.39 34.11
N GLU A 3 -1.12 -20.96 34.20
CA GLU A 3 -1.95 -20.61 33.03
C GLU A 3 -1.40 -19.44 32.20
N LEU A 4 -0.78 -18.44 32.86
CA LEU A 4 -0.10 -17.32 32.21
C LEU A 4 1.17 -17.76 31.46
N ARG A 5 1.89 -18.77 31.97
CA ARG A 5 3.06 -19.37 31.31
C ARG A 5 2.64 -20.19 30.09
N GLU A 6 1.56 -20.96 30.19
CA GLU A 6 1.03 -21.74 29.06
C GLU A 6 0.47 -20.84 27.96
N ARG A 7 -0.30 -19.79 28.29
CA ARG A 7 -0.74 -18.79 27.30
C ARG A 7 0.42 -18.08 26.61
N LYS A 8 1.50 -17.74 27.33
CA LYS A 8 2.72 -17.18 26.72
C LYS A 8 3.41 -18.17 25.79
N ARG A 9 3.44 -19.47 26.14
CA ARG A 9 4.06 -20.53 25.34
C ARG A 9 3.24 -20.85 24.07
N ILE A 10 1.92 -20.91 24.17
CA ILE A 10 1.01 -21.09 23.03
C ILE A 10 1.11 -19.90 22.08
N LYS A 11 1.09 -18.65 22.60
CA LYS A 11 1.30 -17.44 21.78
C LYS A 11 2.66 -17.43 21.08
N ARG A 12 3.73 -17.89 21.73
CA ARG A 12 5.07 -18.01 21.11
C ARG A 12 5.11 -18.99 19.94
N GLY A 13 4.29 -20.05 19.94
CA GLY A 13 4.18 -20.97 18.80
C GLY A 13 3.27 -20.45 17.68
N LEU A 14 2.21 -19.71 18.02
CA LEU A 14 1.25 -19.15 17.06
C LEU A 14 1.80 -17.99 16.23
N VAL A 15 2.65 -17.14 16.83
CA VAL A 15 3.18 -15.94 16.14
C VAL A 15 4.00 -16.31 14.90
N PRO A 16 5.01 -17.20 14.97
CA PRO A 16 5.75 -17.64 13.78
C PRO A 16 4.84 -18.26 12.70
N LEU A 17 3.82 -19.02 13.10
CA LEU A 17 2.86 -19.62 12.17
C LEU A 17 2.03 -18.56 11.44
N ILE A 18 1.53 -17.53 12.14
CA ILE A 18 0.80 -16.42 11.53
C ILE A 18 1.71 -15.64 10.58
N ILE A 19 2.96 -15.42 10.97
CA ILE A 19 3.94 -14.73 10.13
C ILE A 19 4.12 -15.50 8.81
N GLN A 20 4.41 -16.80 8.91
CA GLN A 20 4.63 -17.66 7.76
C GLN A 20 3.40 -17.74 6.84
N SER A 21 2.22 -18.01 7.41
CA SER A 21 1.02 -18.30 6.63
C SER A 21 0.26 -17.07 6.15
N HIS A 22 0.43 -15.92 6.81
CA HIS A 22 -0.36 -14.73 6.51
C HIS A 22 0.46 -13.46 6.28
N ILE A 23 1.53 -13.21 7.03
CA ILE A 23 2.27 -11.95 6.89
C ILE A 23 3.18 -11.98 5.66
N ILE A 24 4.10 -12.95 5.59
CA ILE A 24 5.05 -13.08 4.47
C ILE A 24 4.36 -13.17 3.09
N PRO A 25 3.27 -13.94 2.89
CA PRO A 25 2.65 -14.06 1.57
C PRO A 25 1.68 -12.94 1.20
N HIS A 26 1.10 -12.20 2.16
CA HIS A 26 -0.02 -11.27 1.88
C HIS A 26 0.20 -9.82 2.26
N PHE A 27 1.33 -9.47 2.91
CA PHE A 27 1.68 -8.08 3.15
C PHE A 27 2.65 -7.59 2.10
N TYR A 28 2.32 -6.46 1.49
CA TYR A 28 3.10 -5.81 0.46
C TYR A 28 3.42 -4.39 0.90
N ALA A 29 4.63 -3.93 0.62
CA ALA A 29 5.05 -2.56 0.86
C ALA A 29 5.68 -1.98 -0.41
N PHE A 30 5.50 -0.69 -0.61
CA PHE A 30 6.02 0.03 -1.77
C PHE A 30 6.68 1.31 -1.29
N GLU A 31 7.83 1.64 -1.86
CA GLU A 31 8.57 2.87 -1.58
C GLU A 31 9.21 3.37 -2.87
N ILE A 32 9.30 4.69 -3.04
CA ILE A 32 9.90 5.29 -4.23
C ILE A 32 11.39 5.61 -4.02
N LEU A 33 11.82 5.84 -2.78
CA LEU A 33 13.19 6.22 -2.42
C LEU A 33 14.03 5.02 -1.95
N MET A 34 15.26 4.89 -2.48
CA MET A 34 16.16 3.78 -2.11
C MET A 34 16.51 3.72 -0.62
N ALA A 35 16.78 4.87 0.02
CA ALA A 35 17.19 4.88 1.42
C ALA A 35 16.07 4.39 2.37
N PRO A 36 14.83 4.92 2.31
CA PRO A 36 13.71 4.37 3.07
C PRO A 36 13.38 2.90 2.73
N TYR A 37 13.55 2.48 1.47
CA TYR A 37 13.39 1.08 1.07
C TYR A 37 14.38 0.16 1.81
N ILE A 38 15.67 0.51 1.84
CA ILE A 38 16.70 -0.25 2.55
C ILE A 38 16.43 -0.28 4.06
N ILE A 39 16.17 0.89 4.66
CA ILE A 39 15.85 1.01 6.10
C ILE A 39 14.62 0.18 6.44
N GLY A 40 13.62 0.19 5.57
CA GLY A 40 12.40 -0.58 5.69
C GLY A 40 12.64 -2.08 5.75
N HIS A 41 13.42 -2.62 4.83
CA HIS A 41 13.84 -4.03 4.84
C HIS A 41 14.60 -4.39 6.12
N LEU A 42 15.55 -3.55 6.55
CA LEU A 42 16.30 -3.77 7.78
C LEU A 42 15.39 -3.81 9.02
N ARG A 43 14.49 -2.83 9.17
CA ARG A 43 13.55 -2.78 10.30
C ARG A 43 12.61 -3.98 10.30
N MET A 44 12.20 -4.44 9.14
CA MET A 44 11.34 -5.63 9.04
C MET A 44 12.09 -6.91 9.39
N ALA A 45 13.33 -7.08 8.94
CA ALA A 45 14.16 -8.21 9.33
C ALA A 45 14.36 -8.26 10.85
N MET A 46 14.77 -7.15 11.46
CA MET A 46 14.92 -7.03 12.92
C MET A 46 13.62 -7.35 13.66
N ARG A 47 12.48 -6.86 13.14
CA ARG A 47 11.19 -7.08 13.78
C ARG A 47 10.73 -8.54 13.71
N LEU A 48 11.00 -9.23 12.59
CA LEU A 48 10.71 -10.65 12.46
C LEU A 48 11.55 -11.48 13.43
N GLU A 49 12.84 -11.15 13.56
CA GLU A 49 13.76 -11.80 14.51
C GLU A 49 13.28 -11.61 15.97
N GLU A 50 12.91 -10.38 16.37
CA GLU A 50 12.31 -10.10 17.68
C GLU A 50 11.03 -10.91 17.97
N LEU A 51 10.28 -11.24 16.91
CA LEU A 51 9.07 -12.06 16.98
C LEU A 51 9.36 -13.57 16.94
N GLY A 52 10.64 -13.97 16.86
CA GLY A 52 11.08 -15.35 16.80
C GLY A 52 10.84 -16.00 15.43
N TYR A 53 10.87 -15.21 14.36
CA TYR A 53 10.72 -15.68 12.98
C TYR A 53 11.97 -15.39 12.15
N GLU A 54 12.59 -16.44 11.65
CA GLU A 54 13.67 -16.36 10.66
C GLU A 54 13.10 -16.66 9.27
N LEU A 55 13.45 -15.83 8.28
CA LEU A 55 13.05 -16.05 6.89
C LEU A 55 13.67 -17.35 6.39
N LYS A 56 12.84 -18.21 5.79
CA LYS A 56 13.28 -19.47 5.19
C LYS A 56 13.89 -19.22 3.82
N GLU A 57 14.61 -20.20 3.30
CA GLU A 57 15.13 -20.14 1.94
C GLU A 57 14.01 -19.89 0.93
N GLY A 58 14.18 -18.89 0.08
CA GLY A 58 13.17 -18.45 -0.89
C GLY A 58 12.08 -17.52 -0.33
N GLU A 59 11.98 -17.33 0.99
CA GLU A 59 11.10 -16.30 1.56
C GLU A 59 11.74 -14.92 1.44
N ARG A 60 10.90 -13.92 1.14
CA ARG A 60 11.32 -12.52 1.16
C ARG A 60 10.24 -11.65 1.78
N ILE A 61 10.69 -10.54 2.36
CA ILE A 61 9.81 -9.41 2.63
C ILE A 61 9.40 -8.83 1.27
N ARG A 62 8.09 -8.74 1.02
CA ARG A 62 7.50 -8.21 -0.23
C ARG A 62 7.42 -6.69 -0.19
N PHE A 63 8.58 -6.08 0.03
CA PHE A 63 8.78 -4.64 -0.03
C PHE A 63 9.49 -4.34 -1.34
N TYR A 64 8.89 -3.48 -2.17
CA TYR A 64 9.34 -3.15 -3.51
C TYR A 64 9.67 -1.67 -3.68
N LEU A 65 10.66 -1.40 -4.54
CA LEU A 65 11.02 -0.05 -4.94
C LEU A 65 10.26 0.34 -6.22
N THR A 66 9.27 1.24 -6.10
CA THR A 66 8.46 1.70 -7.24
C THR A 66 7.71 3.00 -6.95
N ASN A 67 7.30 3.70 -8.00
CA ASN A 67 6.26 4.72 -7.91
C ASN A 67 4.86 4.06 -8.01
N THR A 68 4.07 4.13 -6.94
CA THR A 68 2.74 3.51 -6.89
C THR A 68 1.70 4.22 -7.76
N LEU A 69 1.91 5.49 -8.13
CA LEU A 69 1.04 6.25 -9.02
C LEU A 69 1.34 6.02 -10.51
N GLU A 70 2.43 5.32 -10.84
CA GLU A 70 2.80 5.00 -12.21
C GLU A 70 2.41 3.56 -12.58
N MET A 71 1.71 3.38 -13.69
CA MET A 71 1.28 2.07 -14.21
C MET A 71 2.09 1.63 -15.43
N LYS A 72 3.07 2.42 -15.87
CA LYS A 72 3.99 2.05 -16.95
C LYS A 72 5.00 1.02 -16.47
N LYS A 73 5.36 0.11 -17.39
CA LYS A 73 6.45 -0.84 -17.16
C LYS A 73 7.73 -0.06 -16.84
N PRO A 74 8.47 -0.45 -15.80
CA PRO A 74 9.75 0.20 -15.50
C PRO A 74 10.65 0.07 -16.73
N LYS A 75 11.31 1.16 -17.10
CA LYS A 75 12.36 1.11 -18.12
C LYS A 75 13.50 0.24 -17.59
N GLU A 76 14.05 -0.62 -18.44
CA GLU A 76 15.20 -1.43 -18.06
C GLU A 76 16.38 -0.49 -17.74
N ALA A 77 16.78 -0.49 -16.48
CA ALA A 77 17.97 0.20 -16.03
C ALA A 77 19.18 -0.66 -16.41
N LEU A 78 19.87 -0.27 -17.48
CA LEU A 78 21.06 -0.96 -18.01
C LEU A 78 22.14 -1.20 -16.95
N PHE A 79 22.23 -0.34 -15.94
CA PHE A 79 23.27 -0.39 -14.91
C PHE A 79 22.83 -1.02 -13.59
N LEU A 80 21.52 -1.27 -13.39
CA LEU A 80 20.95 -1.79 -12.14
C LEU A 80 19.73 -2.68 -12.45
N PRO A 81 19.93 -3.89 -12.99
CA PRO A 81 18.84 -4.79 -13.36
C PRO A 81 17.94 -5.13 -12.17
N GLU A 82 18.48 -5.19 -10.95
CA GLU A 82 17.73 -5.45 -9.73
C GLU A 82 16.65 -4.40 -9.46
N LEU A 83 16.92 -3.12 -9.77
CA LEU A 83 15.91 -2.06 -9.65
C LEU A 83 14.77 -2.25 -10.66
N SER A 84 15.12 -2.71 -11.87
CA SER A 84 14.12 -3.02 -12.90
C SER A 84 13.24 -4.20 -12.45
N GLU A 85 13.84 -5.22 -11.84
CA GLU A 85 13.13 -6.37 -11.28
C GLU A 85 12.21 -5.99 -10.12
N GLU A 86 12.62 -5.08 -9.22
CA GLU A 86 11.74 -4.58 -8.16
C GLU A 86 10.53 -3.83 -8.73
N GLY A 87 10.73 -3.00 -9.76
CA GLY A 87 9.63 -2.35 -10.47
C GLY A 87 8.68 -3.34 -11.16
N LYS A 88 9.21 -4.39 -11.80
CA LYS A 88 8.41 -5.43 -12.47
C LYS A 88 7.57 -6.22 -11.47
N LYS A 89 8.18 -6.66 -10.37
CA LYS A 89 7.46 -7.37 -9.29
C LYS A 89 6.40 -6.47 -8.66
N ALA A 90 6.70 -5.19 -8.45
CA ALA A 90 5.71 -4.26 -7.92
C ALA A 90 4.50 -4.12 -8.86
N MET A 91 4.74 -4.03 -10.17
CA MET A 91 3.68 -4.02 -11.17
C MET A 91 2.82 -5.29 -11.13
N GLU A 92 3.45 -6.47 -11.03
CA GLU A 92 2.70 -7.72 -10.91
C GLU A 92 1.79 -7.74 -9.69
N ILE A 93 2.24 -7.19 -8.55
CA ILE A 93 1.39 -7.08 -7.35
C ILE A 93 0.25 -6.09 -7.60
N LYS A 94 0.54 -4.91 -8.16
CA LYS A 94 -0.49 -3.89 -8.45
C LYS A 94 -1.56 -4.37 -9.43
N GLU A 95 -1.23 -5.28 -10.34
CA GLU A 95 -2.16 -5.81 -11.35
C GLU A 95 -2.91 -7.06 -10.90
N LYS A 96 -2.27 -7.94 -10.12
CA LYS A 96 -2.76 -9.30 -9.86
C LYS A 96 -3.18 -9.55 -8.41
N ALA A 97 -2.63 -8.82 -7.45
CA ALA A 97 -2.93 -9.06 -6.05
C ALA A 97 -4.31 -8.50 -5.69
N SER A 98 -5.11 -9.28 -4.97
CA SER A 98 -6.39 -8.81 -4.44
C SER A 98 -6.15 -7.97 -3.18
N ILE A 99 -6.04 -6.65 -3.34
CA ILE A 99 -5.75 -5.72 -2.26
C ILE A 99 -7.04 -5.37 -1.51
N LEU A 100 -7.10 -5.75 -0.24
CA LEU A 100 -8.26 -5.51 0.63
C LEU A 100 -8.10 -4.26 1.50
N VAL A 101 -6.87 -3.96 1.91
CA VAL A 101 -6.57 -2.86 2.83
C VAL A 101 -5.31 -2.16 2.34
N VAL A 102 -5.37 -0.83 2.29
CA VAL A 102 -4.22 0.04 2.00
C VAL A 102 -4.01 0.94 3.21
N MET A 103 -2.77 1.00 3.68
CA MET A 103 -2.33 1.82 4.82
C MET A 103 -1.03 2.53 4.45
N GLY A 104 -0.84 3.74 4.99
CA GLY A 104 0.41 4.46 4.81
C GLY A 104 0.26 5.95 5.06
N ASN A 105 1.35 6.67 4.83
CA ASN A 105 1.38 8.11 4.74
C ASN A 105 1.72 8.48 3.29
N PRO A 106 0.72 8.86 2.47
CA PRO A 106 0.97 9.19 1.07
C PRO A 106 1.87 10.43 0.94
N PRO A 107 2.56 10.60 -0.18
CA PRO A 107 3.32 11.82 -0.45
C PRO A 107 2.38 13.03 -0.56
N TYR A 108 2.81 14.18 -0.04
CA TYR A 108 2.13 15.46 -0.19
C TYR A 108 2.84 16.27 -1.27
N SER A 109 2.19 16.48 -2.42
CA SER A 109 2.76 17.28 -3.50
C SER A 109 1.67 17.90 -4.35
N VAL A 110 1.34 19.16 -4.03
CA VAL A 110 0.32 19.96 -4.75
C VAL A 110 0.71 20.16 -6.22
N SER A 111 2.00 20.33 -6.50
CA SER A 111 2.58 20.39 -7.85
C SER A 111 3.19 19.05 -8.25
N SER A 112 2.31 18.07 -8.41
CA SER A 112 2.66 16.69 -8.75
C SER A 112 3.35 16.55 -10.11
N GLU A 113 4.41 15.72 -10.14
CA GLU A 113 5.03 15.22 -11.38
C GLU A 113 4.31 13.99 -11.94
N ASN A 114 3.38 13.39 -11.17
CA ASN A 114 2.59 12.22 -11.56
C ASN A 114 1.46 12.61 -12.51
N LYS A 115 1.80 12.83 -13.78
CA LYS A 115 0.89 13.23 -14.86
C LYS A 115 0.77 12.17 -15.94
N SER A 116 0.85 10.89 -15.56
CA SER A 116 0.63 9.79 -16.50
C SER A 116 -0.79 9.85 -17.07
N GLU A 117 -1.00 9.32 -18.27
CA GLU A 117 -2.31 9.30 -18.92
C GLU A 117 -3.37 8.62 -18.03
N PHE A 118 -2.97 7.55 -17.33
CA PHE A 118 -3.81 6.87 -16.34
C PHE A 118 -4.28 7.82 -15.23
N ILE A 119 -3.35 8.55 -14.60
CA ILE A 119 -3.67 9.48 -13.51
C ILE A 119 -4.50 10.66 -14.02
N GLU A 120 -4.15 11.25 -15.16
CA GLU A 120 -4.89 12.38 -15.72
C GLU A 120 -6.33 11.98 -16.10
N LYS A 121 -6.53 10.78 -16.66
CA LYS A 121 -7.87 10.25 -16.94
C LYS A 121 -8.65 10.02 -15.65
N LEU A 122 -8.06 9.32 -14.67
CA LEU A 122 -8.69 9.02 -13.38
C LEU A 122 -9.11 10.30 -12.65
N MET A 123 -8.21 11.28 -12.58
CA MET A 123 -8.48 12.56 -11.92
C MET A 123 -9.41 13.45 -12.74
N GLY A 124 -9.38 13.35 -14.07
CA GLY A 124 -10.35 14.00 -14.95
C GLY A 124 -11.77 13.50 -14.72
N ASP A 125 -11.95 12.19 -14.56
CA ASP A 125 -13.24 11.60 -14.21
C ASP A 125 -13.67 11.98 -12.79
N TYR A 126 -12.75 11.97 -11.82
CA TYR A 126 -13.05 12.43 -10.46
C TYR A 126 -13.46 13.91 -10.41
N LYS A 127 -12.75 14.79 -11.13
CA LYS A 127 -13.10 16.21 -11.26
C LYS A 127 -14.51 16.40 -11.82
N LYS A 128 -15.00 15.50 -12.68
CA LYS A 128 -16.38 15.55 -13.19
C LYS A 128 -17.40 15.20 -12.11
N GLU A 129 -17.09 14.24 -11.24
CA GLU A 129 -17.94 13.82 -10.11
C GLU A 129 -18.10 14.97 -9.09
N VAL A 130 -17.05 15.75 -8.86
CA VAL A 130 -17.01 16.82 -7.84
C VAL A 130 -17.15 18.23 -8.41
N LYS A 131 -17.73 18.40 -9.61
CA LYS A 131 -17.88 19.72 -10.27
C LYS A 131 -18.62 20.78 -9.46
N GLY A 132 -19.45 20.36 -8.50
CA GLY A 132 -20.17 21.25 -7.59
C GLY A 132 -19.30 21.84 -6.47
N GLU A 133 -18.08 21.32 -6.28
CA GLU A 133 -17.20 21.76 -5.21
C GLU A 133 -16.58 23.12 -5.49
N ARG A 134 -16.49 23.94 -4.44
CA ARG A 134 -15.99 25.32 -4.54
C ARG A 134 -14.51 25.40 -4.89
N ASN A 135 -13.72 24.38 -4.53
CA ASN A 135 -12.28 24.37 -4.78
C ASN A 135 -11.80 22.99 -5.27
N ILE A 136 -11.51 22.91 -6.57
CA ILE A 136 -10.98 21.70 -7.22
C ILE A 136 -9.46 21.67 -7.32
N GLN A 137 -8.75 22.73 -6.93
CA GLN A 137 -7.29 22.79 -7.03
C GLN A 137 -6.57 21.69 -6.23
N PRO A 138 -7.01 21.29 -5.02
CA PRO A 138 -6.36 20.22 -4.27
C PRO A 138 -6.31 18.87 -5.02
N LEU A 139 -7.16 18.66 -6.02
CA LEU A 139 -7.22 17.42 -6.80
C LEU A 139 -5.96 17.16 -7.65
N SER A 140 -5.03 18.11 -7.78
CA SER A 140 -3.72 17.83 -8.37
C SER A 140 -2.72 17.22 -7.39
N ASP A 141 -3.01 17.20 -6.09
CA ASP A 141 -2.12 16.70 -5.06
C ASP A 141 -1.90 15.18 -5.16
N ASP A 142 -0.65 14.75 -5.06
CA ASP A 142 -0.27 13.33 -5.02
C ASP A 142 -0.95 12.55 -3.88
N TYR A 143 -1.28 13.20 -2.77
CA TYR A 143 -2.04 12.60 -1.68
C TYR A 143 -3.45 12.18 -2.15
N ILE A 144 -4.15 13.08 -2.84
CA ILE A 144 -5.50 12.83 -3.36
C ILE A 144 -5.45 11.79 -4.49
N LYS A 145 -4.45 11.88 -5.37
CA LYS A 145 -4.21 10.89 -6.43
C LYS A 145 -4.01 9.51 -5.83
N PHE A 146 -3.19 9.39 -4.79
CA PHE A 146 -2.94 8.13 -4.09
C PHE A 146 -4.23 7.55 -3.52
N ILE A 147 -4.99 8.35 -2.78
CA ILE A 147 -6.27 7.90 -2.21
C ILE A 147 -7.21 7.44 -3.31
N LYS A 148 -7.36 8.20 -4.40
CA LYS A 148 -8.29 7.85 -5.48
C LYS A 148 -7.88 6.56 -6.18
N VAL A 149 -6.60 6.38 -6.51
CA VAL A 149 -6.08 5.16 -7.17
C VAL A 149 -6.39 3.93 -6.32
N TRP A 150 -6.01 3.96 -5.03
CA TRP A 150 -6.17 2.80 -4.16
C TRP A 150 -7.62 2.58 -3.72
N ALA A 151 -8.44 3.62 -3.66
CA ALA A 151 -9.88 3.49 -3.42
C ALA A 151 -10.59 2.76 -4.57
N VAL A 152 -10.21 3.04 -5.81
CA VAL A 152 -10.74 2.30 -6.97
C VAL A 152 -10.34 0.83 -6.90
N GLU A 153 -9.04 0.55 -6.67
CA GLU A 153 -8.52 -0.83 -6.55
C GLU A 153 -9.24 -1.63 -5.45
N VAL A 154 -9.38 -1.05 -4.26
CA VAL A 154 -10.07 -1.72 -3.13
C VAL A 154 -11.56 -1.93 -3.44
N ARG A 155 -12.22 -0.97 -4.10
CA ARG A 155 -13.64 -1.09 -4.47
C ARG A 155 -13.85 -2.21 -5.50
N GLU A 156 -13.04 -2.26 -6.54
CA GLU A 156 -13.13 -3.31 -7.57
C GLU A 156 -12.89 -4.70 -6.96
N ASN A 157 -11.92 -4.81 -6.04
CA ASN A 157 -11.69 -6.06 -5.31
C ASN A 157 -12.86 -6.43 -4.38
N ARG A 158 -13.53 -5.44 -3.75
CA ARG A 158 -14.74 -5.69 -2.93
C ARG A 158 -15.89 -6.25 -3.75
N GLU A 159 -16.13 -5.70 -4.94
CA GLU A 159 -17.16 -6.18 -5.86
C GLU A 159 -16.84 -7.60 -6.35
N ARG A 160 -15.57 -7.89 -6.62
CA ARG A 160 -15.09 -9.23 -6.98
C ARG A 160 -15.21 -10.25 -5.84
N TYR A 161 -15.08 -9.83 -4.58
CA TYR A 161 -15.16 -10.71 -3.41
C TYR A 161 -16.15 -10.21 -2.34
N PRO A 162 -17.47 -10.34 -2.56
CA PRO A 162 -18.51 -9.75 -1.70
C PRO A 162 -18.51 -10.24 -0.24
N ARG A 163 -17.84 -11.35 0.07
CA ARG A 163 -17.78 -11.93 1.42
C ARG A 163 -16.91 -11.12 2.38
N PHE A 164 -16.10 -10.18 1.89
CA PHE A 164 -15.22 -9.33 2.69
C PHE A 164 -15.79 -7.90 2.79
N HIS A 165 -16.96 -7.76 3.43
CA HIS A 165 -17.68 -6.47 3.53
C HIS A 165 -17.10 -5.49 4.56
N ASN A 166 -15.97 -5.79 5.20
CA ASN A 166 -15.45 -5.00 6.33
C ASN A 166 -13.92 -4.87 6.28
N LYS A 167 -13.41 -3.73 5.75
CA LYS A 167 -12.36 -2.85 6.34
C LYS A 167 -11.83 -1.79 5.36
N GLN A 168 -11.47 -0.66 5.96
CA GLN A 168 -11.33 0.71 5.44
C GLN A 168 -9.98 1.03 4.77
N LEU A 169 -9.96 2.00 3.86
CA LEU A 169 -8.79 2.88 3.69
C LEU A 169 -8.64 3.70 4.97
N LEU A 170 -7.50 3.53 5.66
CA LEU A 170 -7.18 4.31 6.86
C LEU A 170 -5.99 5.23 6.55
N PRO A 171 -6.24 6.47 6.09
CA PRO A 171 -5.19 7.48 6.13
C PRO A 171 -4.82 7.74 7.60
N LEU A 172 -3.53 7.67 7.92
CA LEU A 172 -3.02 8.04 9.24
C LEU A 172 -3.15 9.57 9.38
N ARG A 173 -4.21 10.02 10.08
CA ARG A 173 -4.64 11.43 10.17
C ARG A 173 -3.53 12.43 10.50
N HIS A 174 -3.59 13.59 9.85
CA HIS A 174 -3.52 14.91 10.51
C HIS A 174 -4.56 15.88 9.89
N HIS A 175 -5.30 16.61 10.73
CA HIS A 175 -6.30 17.65 10.43
C HIS A 175 -7.27 17.43 9.25
N THR A 176 -8.33 16.67 9.49
CA THR A 176 -9.49 16.56 8.59
C THR A 176 -10.24 17.90 8.47
N SER A 177 -10.22 18.51 7.28
CA SER A 177 -11.20 19.53 6.91
C SER A 177 -12.57 18.86 6.66
N ARG A 178 -13.64 19.65 6.71
CA ARG A 178 -15.03 19.19 6.58
C ARG A 178 -15.29 18.49 5.24
N ASP A 179 -14.52 18.84 4.21
CA ASP A 179 -14.64 18.35 2.83
C ASP A 179 -14.14 16.90 2.69
N GLU A 180 -13.20 16.44 3.53
CA GLU A 180 -12.75 15.05 3.53
C GLU A 180 -13.85 14.10 4.02
N LYS A 181 -14.68 14.52 4.99
CA LYS A 181 -15.75 13.68 5.53
C LYS A 181 -16.83 13.35 4.50
N GLU A 182 -17.09 14.24 3.54
CA GLU A 182 -18.07 14.00 2.48
C GLU A 182 -17.49 13.13 1.36
N ALA A 183 -16.19 13.28 1.04
CA ALA A 183 -15.50 12.38 0.09
C ALA A 183 -15.45 10.92 0.60
N PHE A 184 -15.34 10.72 1.92
CA PHE A 184 -15.34 9.39 2.54
C PHE A 184 -16.72 8.90 3.01
N GLY A 185 -17.76 9.73 2.92
CA GLY A 185 -19.10 9.46 3.46
C GLY A 185 -19.94 8.46 2.66
N ASN A 186 -19.48 8.08 1.46
CA ASN A 186 -20.17 7.12 0.58
C ASN A 186 -19.32 5.89 0.22
N PHE A 187 -18.38 5.48 1.09
CA PHE A 187 -17.70 4.18 1.00
C PHE A 187 -18.36 3.11 1.87
#